data_AF-A0A1M6TST4-F1
#
_entry.id   AF-A0A1M6TST4-F1
#
_cell.length_a   1.000
_cell.length_b   1.000
_cell.length_c   1.000
_cell.angle_alpha   90.00
_cell.angle_beta   90.00
_cell.angle_gamma   90.00
#
_symmetry.space_group_name_H-M   'P 1'
#
loop_
_entity.id
_entity.type
_entity.pdbx_description
1 polymer ?
#
loop_
_entity_poly.entity_id
_entity_poly.type
_entity_poly.pdbx_seq_one_letter_code
_entity_poly.pdbx_strand_id
1 'polypeptide(L)'
;MYLFIVLIFSPPVSKGIQVNFSEFKNAIKKRAYIESASEMHIHMHEAAERSRRITAEINGGFHTADELRELFFTLTEQPADKTFALFPPFYADYGQNITVGKNVFINSGCGFQDHGGIEIGDGSLIGQQVVIASLNHDLTPDKRGNMIPSPVKIGKNV
;
A
#
# COMPACT_ATOMS: atom_id res chain seq x y z
N MET A 1 -14.55 -4.77 32.16
CA MET A 1 -13.38 -4.65 31.27
C MET A 1 -13.39 -5.86 30.36
N TYR A 2 -14.00 -5.74 29.16
CA TYR A 2 -14.13 -6.85 28.22
C TYR A 2 -12.97 -6.77 27.22
N LEU A 3 -12.05 -7.72 27.34
CA LEU A 3 -10.96 -7.94 26.41
C LEU A 3 -11.53 -8.68 25.18
N PHE A 4 -11.72 -7.98 24.07
CA PHE A 4 -11.97 -8.63 22.78
C PHE A 4 -10.64 -9.12 22.22
N ILE A 5 -10.35 -10.41 22.38
CA ILE A 5 -9.29 -11.09 21.63
C ILE A 5 -9.91 -11.52 20.29
N VAL A 6 -9.60 -10.82 19.21
CA VAL A 6 -9.86 -11.33 17.86
C VAL A 6 -8.74 -12.31 17.52
N LEU A 7 -8.99 -13.61 17.72
CA LEU A 7 -8.12 -14.66 17.19
C LEU A 7 -8.37 -14.73 15.67
N ILE A 8 -7.47 -14.15 14.88
CA ILE A 8 -7.46 -14.36 13.43
C ILE A 8 -6.94 -15.79 13.20
N PHE A 9 -7.84 -16.73 12.95
CA PHE A 9 -7.49 -18.03 12.41
C PHE A 9 -7.26 -17.87 10.91
N SER A 10 -6.00 -17.86 10.47
CA SER A 10 -5.68 -18.01 9.05
C SER A 10 -5.92 -19.48 8.65
N PRO A 11 -6.87 -19.79 7.74
CA PRO A 11 -7.04 -21.14 7.24
C PRO A 11 -5.77 -21.59 6.48
N PRO A 12 -5.51 -22.91 6.39
CA PRO A 12 -4.36 -23.42 5.65
C PRO A 12 -4.44 -23.03 4.18
N VAL A 13 -3.36 -22.45 3.66
CA VAL A 13 -3.22 -22.06 2.25
C VAL A 13 -3.30 -23.31 1.39
N SER A 14 -4.37 -23.46 0.61
CA SER A 14 -4.43 -24.48 -0.45
C SER A 14 -3.40 -24.13 -1.51
N LYS A 15 -2.52 -25.07 -1.87
CA LYS A 15 -1.63 -24.97 -3.03
C LYS A 15 -2.45 -25.03 -4.32
N GLY A 16 -3.17 -23.96 -4.62
CA GLY A 16 -3.79 -23.60 -5.89
C GLY A 16 -3.07 -22.37 -6.43
N ILE A 17 -3.12 -22.19 -7.74
CA ILE A 17 -2.38 -21.21 -8.56
C ILE A 17 -2.14 -19.87 -7.82
N GLN A 18 -0.88 -19.55 -7.50
CA GLN A 18 -0.53 -18.24 -6.92
C GLN A 18 -0.92 -17.15 -7.93
N VAL A 19 -1.87 -16.28 -7.53
CA VAL A 19 -2.17 -15.05 -8.26
C VAL A 19 -0.87 -14.29 -8.45
N ASN A 20 -0.49 -14.05 -9.71
CA ASN A 20 0.71 -13.27 -9.98
C ASN A 20 0.41 -11.76 -9.91
N PHE A 21 1.46 -10.95 -9.80
CA PHE A 21 1.34 -9.50 -9.71
C PHE A 21 0.48 -8.86 -10.83
N SER A 22 0.57 -9.38 -12.05
CA SER A 22 -0.18 -8.85 -13.19
C SER A 22 -1.68 -9.14 -13.10
N GLU A 23 -2.04 -10.34 -12.63
CA GLU A 23 -3.42 -10.72 -12.36
C GLU A 23 -4.01 -9.88 -11.24
N PHE A 24 -3.28 -9.71 -10.14
CA PHE A 24 -3.69 -8.85 -9.03
C PHE A 24 -3.96 -7.41 -9.53
N LYS A 25 -3.00 -6.82 -10.24
CA LYS A 25 -3.12 -5.46 -10.77
C LYS A 25 -4.30 -5.30 -11.73
N ASN A 26 -4.59 -6.31 -12.54
CA ASN A 26 -5.75 -6.31 -13.44
C ASN A 26 -7.08 -6.41 -12.68
N ALA A 27 -7.15 -7.20 -11.62
CA ALA A 27 -8.33 -7.29 -10.76
C ALA A 27 -8.59 -5.96 -10.03
N ILE A 28 -7.54 -5.33 -9.50
CA ILE A 28 -7.63 -4.01 -8.85
C ILE A 28 -8.09 -2.93 -9.84
N LYS A 29 -7.57 -2.92 -11.07
CA LYS A 29 -8.04 -2.00 -12.13
C LYS A 29 -9.54 -2.14 -12.42
N LYS A 30 -10.06 -3.37 -12.35
CA LYS A 30 -11.48 -3.68 -12.52
C LYS A 30 -12.32 -3.42 -11.26
N ARG A 31 -11.70 -2.96 -10.17
CA ARG A 31 -12.31 -2.80 -8.84
C ARG A 31 -13.00 -4.09 -8.38
N ALA A 32 -12.37 -5.23 -8.65
CA ALA A 32 -12.92 -6.52 -8.31
C ALA A 32 -13.12 -6.64 -6.79
N TYR A 33 -14.27 -7.19 -6.40
CA TYR A 33 -14.54 -7.56 -5.02
C TYR A 33 -13.55 -8.65 -4.58
N ILE A 34 -12.90 -8.45 -3.44
CA ILE A 34 -11.90 -9.38 -2.92
C ILE A 34 -12.53 -10.15 -1.77
N GLU A 35 -12.81 -11.43 -1.99
CA GLU A 35 -13.34 -12.29 -0.95
C GLU A 35 -12.24 -12.68 0.05
N SER A 36 -12.58 -12.68 1.33
CA SER A 36 -11.71 -13.12 2.41
C SER A 36 -11.22 -14.54 2.16
N ALA A 37 -9.95 -14.81 2.47
CA ALA A 37 -9.29 -16.10 2.23
C ALA A 37 -9.22 -16.57 0.76
N SER A 38 -9.64 -15.75 -0.21
CA SER A 38 -9.35 -15.99 -1.63
C SER A 38 -7.85 -15.91 -1.93
N GLU A 39 -7.41 -16.44 -3.07
CA GLU A 39 -6.01 -16.32 -3.52
C GLU A 39 -5.57 -14.85 -3.63
N MET A 40 -6.48 -13.96 -4.04
CA MET A 40 -6.25 -12.51 -4.07
C MET A 40 -5.99 -11.94 -2.67
N HIS A 41 -6.78 -12.35 -1.67
CA HIS A 41 -6.61 -11.94 -0.28
C HIS A 41 -5.28 -12.47 0.30
N ILE A 42 -4.90 -13.72 -0.03
CA ILE A 42 -3.63 -14.31 0.40
C ILE A 42 -2.44 -13.56 -0.21
N HIS A 43 -2.49 -13.26 -1.51
CA HIS A 43 -1.47 -12.46 -2.20
C HIS A 43 -1.27 -11.08 -1.54
N MET A 44 -2.34 -10.44 -1.07
CA MET A 44 -2.25 -9.16 -0.36
C MET A 44 -1.40 -9.25 0.91
N HIS A 45 -1.48 -10.36 1.65
CA HIS A 45 -0.65 -10.56 2.83
C HIS A 45 0.83 -10.75 2.50
N GLU A 46 1.14 -11.50 1.44
CA GLU A 46 2.53 -11.70 0.97
C GLU A 46 3.15 -10.37 0.52
N ALA A 47 2.40 -9.57 -0.24
CA ALA A 47 2.84 -8.24 -0.64
C ALA A 47 2.99 -7.29 0.57
N ALA A 48 2.12 -7.41 1.57
CA ALA A 48 2.23 -6.62 2.80
C ALA A 48 3.48 -6.97 3.63
N GLU A 49 3.93 -8.22 3.64
CA GLU A 49 5.22 -8.59 4.26
C GLU A 49 6.39 -7.92 3.55
N ARG A 50 6.40 -7.91 2.20
CA ARG A 50 7.42 -7.19 1.42
C ARG A 50 7.41 -5.69 1.74
N SER A 51 6.23 -5.07 1.73
CA SER A 51 6.07 -3.65 2.00
C SER A 51 6.55 -3.28 3.41
N ARG A 52 6.16 -4.07 4.42
CA ARG A 52 6.58 -3.87 5.82
C ARG A 52 8.09 -3.97 6.00
N ARG A 53 8.76 -4.90 5.32
CA ARG A 53 10.22 -5.03 5.40
C ARG A 53 10.93 -3.79 4.86
N ILE A 54 10.49 -3.25 3.73
CA ILE A 54 11.13 -2.07 3.12
C ILE A 54 10.78 -0.80 3.91
N THR A 55 9.55 -0.67 4.37
CA THR A 55 9.16 0.47 5.23
C THR A 55 9.85 0.41 6.60
N ALA A 56 10.14 -0.78 7.15
CA ALA A 56 10.97 -0.92 8.34
C ALA A 56 12.39 -0.38 8.12
N GLU A 57 12.98 -0.62 6.94
CA GLU A 57 14.28 -0.06 6.55
C GLU A 57 14.20 1.47 6.43
N ILE A 58 13.22 1.99 5.69
CA ILE A 58 12.96 3.45 5.54
C ILE A 58 12.85 4.13 6.91
N ASN A 59 12.19 3.47 7.86
CA ASN A 59 11.89 4.03 9.18
C ASN A 59 13.00 3.81 10.20
N GLY A 60 14.01 2.98 9.88
CA GLY A 60 15.07 2.58 10.80
C GLY A 60 16.37 3.36 10.55
N GLY A 61 16.94 3.95 11.60
CA GLY A 61 18.24 4.63 11.52
C GLY A 61 18.21 5.97 10.78
N PHE A 62 19.40 6.47 10.45
CA PHE A 62 19.56 7.69 9.64
C PHE A 62 19.80 7.29 8.18
N HIS A 63 19.09 7.96 7.28
CA HIS A 63 19.26 7.85 5.83
C HIS A 63 19.41 9.24 5.22
N THR A 64 20.25 9.36 4.21
CA THR A 64 20.32 10.53 3.34
C THR A 64 19.08 10.62 2.44
N ALA A 65 18.86 11.79 1.83
CA ALA A 65 17.74 11.98 0.90
C ALA A 65 17.83 11.06 -0.34
N ASP A 66 19.03 10.73 -0.80
CA ASP A 66 19.23 9.81 -1.92
C ASP A 66 18.92 8.35 -1.51
N GLU A 67 19.35 7.90 -0.33
CA GLU A 67 19.01 6.56 0.18
C GLU A 67 17.50 6.39 0.39
N LEU A 68 16.83 7.38 0.98
CA LEU A 68 15.36 7.36 1.14
C LEU A 68 14.63 7.27 -0.19
N ARG A 69 15.13 7.97 -1.22
CA ARG A 69 14.59 7.91 -2.57
C ARG A 69 14.76 6.51 -3.16
N GLU A 70 15.95 5.93 -3.10
CA GLU A 70 16.20 4.58 -3.61
C GLU A 70 15.34 3.52 -2.89
N LEU A 71 15.19 3.63 -1.57
CA LEU A 71 14.32 2.76 -0.78
C LEU A 71 12.84 2.92 -1.18
N PHE A 72 12.37 4.14 -1.37
CA PHE A 72 11.00 4.39 -1.83
C PHE A 72 10.74 3.80 -3.22
N PHE A 73 11.65 3.99 -4.17
CA PHE A 73 11.48 3.43 -5.51
C PHE A 73 11.68 1.90 -5.56
N THR A 74 12.45 1.34 -4.63
CA THR A 74 12.47 -0.11 -4.36
C THR A 74 11.12 -0.60 -3.85
N LEU A 75 10.50 0.14 -2.93
CA LEU A 75 9.16 -0.17 -2.42
C LEU A 75 8.12 -0.18 -3.55
N THR A 76 8.10 0.85 -4.39
CA THR A 76 7.08 1.02 -5.44
C THR A 76 7.38 0.26 -6.74
N GLU A 77 8.59 -0.28 -6.91
CA GLU A 77 9.08 -0.90 -8.16
C GLU A 77 8.92 0.01 -9.38
N GLN A 78 9.24 1.29 -9.19
CA GLN A 78 9.21 2.29 -10.25
C GLN A 78 10.61 2.85 -10.50
N PRO A 79 10.88 3.38 -11.71
CA PRO A 79 12.14 4.08 -11.97
C PRO A 79 12.30 5.25 -11.00
N ALA A 80 13.49 5.36 -10.40
CA ALA A 80 13.78 6.45 -9.48
C ALA A 80 13.71 7.82 -10.15
N ASP A 81 13.04 8.77 -9.50
CA ASP A 81 13.00 10.17 -9.90
C ASP A 81 13.77 11.05 -8.91
N LYS A 82 14.78 11.75 -9.39
CA LYS A 82 15.70 12.57 -8.57
C LYS A 82 15.02 13.74 -7.85
N THR A 83 13.82 14.12 -8.27
CA THR A 83 13.07 15.24 -7.69
C THR A 83 12.13 14.80 -6.56
N PHE A 84 12.00 13.49 -6.32
CA PHE A 84 11.22 12.97 -5.22
C PHE A 84 11.94 13.15 -3.88
N ALA A 85 11.17 13.51 -2.85
CA ALA A 85 11.62 13.60 -1.48
C ALA A 85 10.61 12.98 -0.50
N LEU A 86 11.14 12.28 0.49
CA LEU A 86 10.37 11.58 1.52
C LEU A 86 10.99 11.88 2.88
N PHE A 87 10.17 12.23 3.86
CA PHE A 87 10.60 12.24 5.26
C PHE A 87 9.99 11.05 6.00
N PRO A 88 10.80 10.19 6.63
CA PRO A 88 10.30 9.10 7.47
C PRO A 88 9.74 9.63 8.81
N PRO A 89 8.90 8.84 9.51
CA PRO A 89 8.47 7.50 9.12
C PRO A 89 7.42 7.52 7.99
N PHE A 90 7.40 6.48 7.18
CA PHE A 90 6.44 6.22 6.11
C PHE A 90 5.93 4.79 6.18
N TYR A 91 4.63 4.60 5.92
CA TYR A 91 3.98 3.30 5.96
C TYR A 91 3.21 3.06 4.68
N ALA A 92 3.25 1.83 4.17
CA ALA A 92 2.48 1.38 3.03
C ALA A 92 2.06 -0.07 3.20
N ASP A 93 0.86 -0.42 2.75
CA ASP A 93 0.33 -1.78 2.89
C ASP A 93 0.79 -2.72 1.78
N TYR A 94 1.04 -2.20 0.57
CA TYR A 94 1.42 -2.98 -0.61
C TYR A 94 2.67 -2.40 -1.29
N GLY A 95 2.79 -1.07 -1.33
CA GLY A 95 3.93 -0.34 -1.89
C GLY A 95 3.89 -0.23 -3.42
N GLN A 96 3.79 -1.37 -4.12
CA GLN A 96 3.87 -1.45 -5.59
C GLN A 96 2.65 -0.84 -6.33
N ASN A 97 1.60 -0.46 -5.59
CA ASN A 97 0.40 0.18 -6.15
C ASN A 97 0.40 1.70 -5.93
N ILE A 98 1.47 2.25 -5.36
CA ILE A 98 1.72 3.68 -5.30
C ILE A 98 2.43 4.11 -6.59
N THR A 99 1.94 5.17 -7.20
CA THR A 99 2.59 5.87 -8.32
C THR A 99 2.72 7.34 -7.98
N VAL A 100 3.93 7.87 -8.15
CA VAL A 100 4.23 9.29 -7.94
C VAL A 100 4.72 9.92 -9.24
N GLY A 101 4.31 11.17 -9.47
CA GLY A 101 4.85 12.02 -10.51
C GLY A 101 6.20 12.65 -10.12
N LYS A 102 6.57 13.70 -10.83
CA LYS A 102 7.80 14.47 -10.57
C LYS A 102 7.57 15.56 -9.52
N ASN A 103 8.62 15.95 -8.81
CA ASN A 103 8.61 16.98 -7.78
C ASN A 103 7.56 16.72 -6.69
N VAL A 104 7.38 15.45 -6.33
CA VAL A 104 6.48 15.04 -5.24
C VAL A 104 7.26 15.01 -3.94
N PHE A 105 6.66 15.59 -2.90
CA PHE A 105 7.17 15.51 -1.54
C PHE A 105 6.15 14.80 -0.65
N ILE A 106 6.62 13.85 0.16
CA ILE A 106 5.81 13.18 1.17
C ILE A 106 6.44 13.43 2.54
N ASN A 107 5.68 14.06 3.44
CA ASN A 107 6.16 14.38 4.77
C ASN A 107 6.00 13.20 5.75
N SER A 108 6.58 13.35 6.92
CA SER A 108 6.66 12.34 7.97
C SER A 108 5.32 11.88 8.51
N GLY A 109 5.26 10.61 8.93
CA GLY A 109 4.10 9.98 9.54
C GLY A 109 3.00 9.59 8.57
N CYS A 110 3.24 9.64 7.26
CA CYS A 110 2.22 9.27 6.28
C CYS A 110 1.99 7.75 6.22
N GLY A 111 0.73 7.34 6.06
CA GLY A 111 0.31 5.94 5.94
C GLY A 111 -0.58 5.68 4.74
N PHE A 112 -0.14 4.83 3.81
CA PHE A 112 -0.80 4.59 2.53
C PHE A 112 -1.35 3.16 2.44
N GLN A 113 -2.67 3.02 2.52
CA GLN A 113 -3.36 1.75 2.25
C GLN A 113 -3.63 1.65 0.74
N ASP A 114 -2.64 1.16 -0.01
CA ASP A 114 -2.55 1.26 -1.46
C ASP A 114 -3.04 0.02 -2.24
N HIS A 115 -3.71 -0.93 -1.59
CA HIS A 115 -4.23 -2.12 -2.27
C HIS A 115 -5.16 -1.82 -3.46
N GLY A 116 -5.96 -0.76 -3.40
CA GLY A 116 -6.81 -0.31 -4.52
C GLY A 116 -6.14 0.64 -5.51
N GLY A 117 -4.89 1.05 -5.24
CA GLY A 117 -4.12 1.98 -6.06
C GLY A 117 -4.12 3.42 -5.54
N ILE A 118 -2.95 4.05 -5.55
CA ILE A 118 -2.76 5.47 -5.22
C ILE A 118 -1.90 6.10 -6.33
N GLU A 119 -2.44 7.15 -6.97
CA GLU A 119 -1.72 7.96 -7.95
C GLU A 119 -1.56 9.39 -7.42
N ILE A 120 -0.32 9.90 -7.39
CA ILE A 120 0.01 11.26 -6.95
C ILE A 120 0.63 12.02 -8.13
N GLY A 121 0.00 13.10 -8.57
CA GLY A 121 0.45 13.89 -9.70
C GLY A 121 1.66 14.79 -9.41
N ASP A 122 2.29 15.27 -10.49
CA ASP A 122 3.47 16.13 -10.43
C ASP A 122 3.28 17.36 -9.53
N GLY A 123 4.32 17.73 -8.79
CA GLY A 123 4.36 18.94 -7.97
C GLY A 123 3.52 18.90 -6.70
N SER A 124 2.98 17.73 -6.33
CA SER A 124 2.12 17.60 -5.15
C SER A 124 2.91 17.45 -3.87
N LEU A 125 2.40 18.04 -2.78
CA LEU A 125 3.02 18.02 -1.46
C LEU A 125 2.08 17.35 -0.45
N ILE A 126 2.44 16.17 0.02
CA ILE A 126 1.67 15.45 1.04
C ILE A 126 2.14 15.88 2.43
N GLY A 127 1.21 16.47 3.19
CA GLY A 127 1.45 16.98 4.54
C GLY A 127 1.80 15.89 5.56
N GLN A 128 2.18 16.32 6.77
CA GLN A 128 2.53 15.42 7.85
C GLN A 128 1.32 14.61 8.33
N GLN A 129 1.51 13.34 8.69
CA GLN A 129 0.46 12.44 9.24
C GLN A 129 -0.77 12.24 8.33
N VAL A 130 -0.60 12.37 7.01
CA VAL A 130 -1.68 12.10 6.06
C VAL A 130 -1.88 10.59 5.88
N VAL A 131 -3.14 10.15 5.92
CA VAL A 131 -3.54 8.79 5.56
C VAL A 131 -4.28 8.81 4.23
N ILE A 132 -3.85 7.96 3.30
CA ILE A 132 -4.53 7.76 2.02
C ILE A 132 -4.96 6.30 1.95
N ALA A 133 -6.27 6.05 1.87
CA ALA A 133 -6.84 4.71 1.85
C ALA A 133 -7.61 4.44 0.56
N SER A 134 -7.20 3.38 -0.15
CA SER A 134 -7.77 2.95 -1.42
C SER A 134 -8.54 1.63 -1.33
N LEU A 135 -8.82 1.17 -0.11
CA LEU A 135 -9.50 -0.09 0.15
C LEU A 135 -10.53 0.11 1.26
N ASN A 136 -11.65 -0.56 1.19
CA ASN A 136 -12.63 -0.60 2.27
C ASN A 136 -13.09 -2.04 2.47
N HIS A 137 -13.74 -2.32 3.60
CA HIS A 137 -14.39 -3.60 3.86
C HIS A 137 -15.83 -3.60 3.37
N ASP A 138 -16.39 -4.79 3.14
CA ASP A 138 -17.84 -4.93 3.00
C ASP A 138 -18.53 -4.45 4.28
N LEU A 139 -19.58 -3.64 4.13
CA LEU A 139 -20.30 -3.07 5.27
C LEU A 139 -21.15 -4.11 6.00
N THR A 140 -21.52 -5.20 5.32
CA THR A 140 -22.33 -6.29 5.85
C THR A 140 -21.53 -7.04 6.93
N PRO A 141 -22.02 -7.15 8.19
CA PRO A 141 -21.24 -7.68 9.31
C PRO A 141 -20.54 -9.02 9.09
N ASP A 142 -21.24 -9.98 8.49
CA ASP A 142 -20.78 -11.33 8.19
C ASP A 142 -19.76 -11.37 7.03
N LYS A 143 -19.68 -10.31 6.23
CA LYS A 143 -18.78 -10.20 5.07
C LYS A 143 -17.63 -9.22 5.27
N ARG A 144 -17.43 -8.69 6.47
CA ARG A 144 -16.39 -7.68 6.75
C ARG A 144 -14.96 -8.13 6.45
N GLY A 145 -14.70 -9.43 6.35
CA GLY A 145 -13.40 -9.92 5.87
C GLY A 145 -13.16 -9.61 4.37
N ASN A 146 -14.23 -9.41 3.61
CA ASN A 146 -14.16 -9.10 2.19
C ASN A 146 -13.88 -7.61 1.98
N MET A 147 -13.24 -7.28 0.87
CA MET A 147 -12.72 -5.94 0.62
C MET A 147 -13.12 -5.41 -0.76
N ILE A 148 -13.27 -4.10 -0.84
CA ILE A 148 -13.73 -3.34 -2.00
C ILE A 148 -12.64 -2.30 -2.32
N PRO A 149 -11.81 -2.53 -3.34
CA PRO A 149 -10.80 -1.57 -3.77
C PRO A 149 -11.43 -0.37 -4.49
N SER A 150 -10.97 0.83 -4.18
CA SER A 150 -11.33 2.07 -4.85
C SER A 150 -10.10 2.97 -4.98
N PRO A 151 -9.58 3.19 -6.20
CA PRO A 151 -8.34 3.93 -6.41
C PRO A 151 -8.47 5.39 -5.97
N VAL A 152 -7.38 5.94 -5.42
CA VAL A 152 -7.25 7.36 -5.11
C VAL A 152 -6.34 8.04 -6.13
N LYS A 153 -6.77 9.19 -6.63
CA LYS A 153 -5.99 10.01 -7.56
C LYS A 153 -5.87 11.44 -7.04
N ILE A 154 -4.66 11.83 -6.69
CA ILE A 154 -4.27 13.20 -6.36
C ILE A 154 -3.77 13.87 -7.65
N GLY A 155 -4.29 15.06 -7.92
CA GLY A 155 -3.97 15.84 -9.13
C GLY A 155 -2.53 16.35 -9.15
N LYS A 156 -2.24 17.27 -10.08
CA LYS A 156 -0.96 17.99 -10.12
C LYS A 156 -1.03 19.22 -9.23
N ASN A 157 0.08 19.58 -8.58
CA ASN A 157 0.23 20.76 -7.73
C ASN A 157 -0.83 20.84 -6.61
N VAL A 158 -1.11 19.70 -5.98
CA VAL A 158 -1.99 19.59 -4.81
C VAL A 158 -1.18 19.77 -3.53
#